data_AF-A0A972U084-F1
#
_entry.id   AF-A0A972U084-F1
#
_cell.length_a   1.000
_cell.length_b   1.000
_cell.length_c   1.000
_cell.angle_alpha   90.00
_cell.angle_beta   90.00
_cell.angle_gamma   90.00
#
_symmetry.space_group_name_H-M   'P 1'
#
loop_
_entity.id
_entity.type
_entity.pdbx_description
1 polymer ?
#
loop_
_entity_poly.entity_id
_entity_poly.type
_entity_poly.pdbx_seq_one_letter_code
_entity_poly.pdbx_strand_id
1 'polypeptide(L)'
;GCTQVEGLATQANMNVIYLATASTDVLTEKSIPIEQAPRCSVDSTRLYTCKGTTVDGRPIVVLVPEDNSQDPQMTITVGGEQIFSGSVLAVLNKAAQADS
;
A
#
# COMPACT_ATOMS: atom_id res chain seq x y z
N GLY A 1 6.67 20.02 16.19
CA GLY A 1 7.03 20.38 14.82
C GLY A 1 6.57 19.26 13.92
N CYS A 2 5.57 19.55 13.09
CA CYS A 2 4.78 18.70 12.20
C CYS A 2 5.10 17.19 12.14
N THR A 3 4.62 16.45 13.14
CA THR A 3 4.48 14.99 13.07
C THR A 3 3.30 14.66 12.16
N GLN A 4 3.55 14.60 10.84
CA GLN A 4 2.56 14.17 9.84
C GLN A 4 1.95 12.79 10.20
N VAL A 5 2.68 12.01 10.99
CA VAL A 5 2.35 10.67 11.50
C VAL A 5 1.19 10.65 12.51
N GLU A 6 1.05 11.67 13.37
CA GLU A 6 -0.05 11.72 14.35
C GLU A 6 -1.39 12.08 13.70
N GLY A 7 -1.36 12.78 12.56
CA GLY A 7 -2.54 13.02 11.72
C GLY A 7 -3.03 11.78 10.97
N LEU A 8 -2.12 10.85 10.65
CA LEU A 8 -2.41 9.60 9.93
C LEU A 8 -3.13 8.58 10.80
N ALA A 9 -2.77 8.46 12.09
CA ALA A 9 -3.43 7.55 13.03
C ALA A 9 -4.84 8.02 13.47
N THR A 10 -5.11 9.32 13.43
CA THR A 10 -6.43 9.89 13.78
C THR A 10 -7.49 9.60 12.71
N GLN A 11 -7.07 9.27 11.48
CA GLN A 11 -7.95 8.76 10.43
C GLN A 11 -7.99 7.23 10.52
N ALA A 12 -8.85 6.68 11.37
CA ALA A 12 -9.23 5.26 11.39
C ALA A 12 -9.90 4.76 10.08
N ASN A 13 -9.73 5.53 8.99
CA ASN A 13 -10.24 5.32 7.66
C ASN A 13 -8.98 5.24 6.79
N MET A 14 -8.39 4.04 6.67
CA MET A 14 -7.31 3.81 5.72
C MET A 14 -7.73 4.37 4.36
N ASN A 15 -7.16 5.51 3.97
CA ASN A 15 -7.57 6.16 2.73
C ASN A 15 -6.95 5.37 1.58
N VAL A 16 -7.77 4.98 0.60
CA VAL A 16 -7.30 4.29 -0.62
C VAL A 16 -6.11 5.01 -1.29
N ILE A 17 -5.98 6.32 -1.08
CA ILE A 17 -4.83 7.12 -1.52
C ILE A 17 -3.54 6.70 -0.79
N TYR A 18 -3.55 6.54 0.55
CA TYR A 18 -2.37 6.13 1.31
C TYR A 18 -1.92 4.72 0.95
N LEU A 19 -2.88 3.81 0.72
CA LEU A 19 -2.55 2.46 0.28
C LEU A 19 -1.91 2.45 -1.11
N ALA A 20 -2.37 3.31 -2.03
CA ALA A 20 -1.77 3.45 -3.35
C ALA A 20 -0.32 3.95 -3.26
N THR A 21 -0.06 4.94 -2.41
CA THR A 21 1.29 5.44 -2.13
C THR A 21 2.18 4.35 -1.54
N ALA A 22 1.77 3.71 -0.44
CA ALA A 22 2.54 2.65 0.22
C ALA A 22 2.86 1.49 -0.74
N SER A 23 1.90 1.11 -1.58
CA SER A 23 2.10 0.07 -2.58
C SER A 23 3.13 0.49 -3.63
N THR A 24 3.07 1.73 -4.10
CA THR A 24 4.01 2.29 -5.09
C THR A 24 5.42 2.39 -4.51
N ASP A 25 5.55 2.78 -3.25
CA ASP A 25 6.84 2.87 -2.57
C ASP A 25 7.51 1.50 -2.45
N VAL A 26 6.75 0.46 -2.06
CA VAL A 26 7.29 -0.90 -2.01
C VAL A 26 7.70 -1.40 -3.40
N LEU A 27 6.89 -1.15 -4.43
CA LEU A 27 7.23 -1.54 -5.79
C LEU A 27 8.52 -0.84 -6.27
N THR A 28 8.67 0.45 -5.94
CA THR A 28 9.85 1.24 -6.26
C THR A 28 11.08 0.74 -5.49
N GLU A 29 10.95 0.46 -4.19
CA GLU A 29 12.01 -0.12 -3.36
C GLU A 29 12.46 -1.49 -3.90
N LYS A 30 11.53 -2.30 -4.39
CA LYS A 30 11.81 -3.59 -5.04
C LYS A 30 12.31 -3.46 -6.49
N SER A 31 12.50 -2.24 -6.99
CA SER A 31 12.91 -1.95 -8.38
C SER A 31 11.98 -2.58 -9.43
N ILE A 32 10.68 -2.63 -9.15
CA ILE A 32 9.68 -3.19 -10.06
C ILE A 32 9.15 -2.07 -10.95
N PRO A 33 9.35 -2.15 -12.29
CA PRO A 33 8.91 -1.10 -13.20
C PRO A 33 7.39 -1.13 -13.34
N ILE A 34 6.75 0.00 -13.06
CA ILE A 34 5.29 0.17 -13.07
C ILE A 34 4.88 0.82 -14.39
N GLU A 35 3.98 0.18 -15.13
CA GLU A 35 3.33 0.79 -16.31
C GLU A 35 2.07 1.54 -15.90
N GLN A 36 1.23 0.87 -15.09
CA GLN A 36 0.00 1.42 -14.56
C GLN A 36 0.05 1.40 -13.05
N ALA A 37 0.10 2.59 -12.45
CA ALA A 37 0.13 2.77 -11.00
C ALA A 37 -1.06 2.05 -10.31
N PRO A 38 -0.85 1.41 -9.15
CA PRO A 38 -1.91 0.72 -8.43
C PRO A 38 -3.07 1.68 -8.12
N ARG A 39 -4.27 1.36 -8.61
CA ARG A 39 -5.51 2.05 -8.25
C ARG A 39 -6.23 1.24 -7.19
N CYS A 40 -6.40 1.85 -6.02
CA CYS A 40 -7.04 1.22 -4.88
C CYS A 40 -8.56 1.46 -4.86
N SER A 41 -9.28 0.48 -4.36
CA SER A 41 -10.72 0.52 -4.13
C SER A 41 -11.02 -0.22 -2.83
N VAL A 42 -12.12 0.14 -2.19
CA VAL A 42 -12.60 -0.50 -0.96
C VAL A 42 -14.00 -1.04 -1.22
N ASP A 43 -14.24 -2.27 -0.81
CA ASP A 43 -15.57 -2.88 -0.90
C ASP A 43 -16.44 -2.51 0.32
N SER A 44 -17.74 -2.81 0.24
CA SER A 44 -18.69 -2.76 1.36
C SER A 44 -18.22 -3.49 2.63
N THR A 45 -17.37 -4.50 2.49
CA THR A 45 -16.75 -5.28 3.58
C THR A 45 -15.44 -4.69 4.13
N ARG A 46 -15.07 -3.46 3.72
CA ARG A 46 -13.78 -2.82 4.06
C ARG A 46 -12.54 -3.61 3.62
N LEU A 47 -12.71 -4.52 2.66
CA LEU A 47 -11.60 -5.14 1.94
C LEU A 47 -10.99 -4.10 0.99
N TYR A 48 -9.73 -3.71 1.23
CA TYR A 48 -9.03 -2.81 0.32
C TYR A 48 -8.26 -3.63 -0.70
N THR A 49 -8.44 -3.28 -1.98
CA THR A 49 -7.74 -3.93 -3.09
C THR A 49 -7.16 -2.86 -3.99
N CYS A 50 -5.89 -3.00 -4.37
CA CYS A 50 -5.28 -2.18 -5.42
C CYS A 50 -4.87 -3.03 -6.60
N LYS A 51 -5.10 -2.52 -7.81
CA LYS A 51 -4.72 -3.18 -9.05
C LYS A 51 -3.93 -2.24 -9.93
N GLY A 52 -2.87 -2.77 -10.53
CA GLY A 52 -2.01 -2.07 -11.50
C GLY A 52 -1.33 -3.07 -12.41
N THR A 53 -0.37 -2.60 -13.20
CA THR A 53 0.35 -3.43 -14.17
C THR A 53 1.80 -2.98 -14.23
N THR A 54 2.73 -3.94 -14.31
CA THR A 54 4.15 -3.69 -14.56
C THR A 54 4.42 -3.43 -16.05
N VAL A 55 5.58 -2.86 -16.37
CA VAL A 55 6.03 -2.65 -17.76
C VAL A 55 6.15 -3.97 -18.54
N ASP A 56 6.40 -5.09 -17.86
CA ASP A 56 6.44 -6.41 -18.48
C ASP A 56 5.04 -7.03 -18.70
N GLY A 57 3.96 -6.28 -18.44
CA GLY A 57 2.58 -6.76 -18.54
C GLY A 57 2.14 -7.66 -17.38
N ARG A 58 2.95 -7.83 -16.33
CA ARG A 58 2.56 -8.62 -15.15
C ARG A 58 1.58 -7.83 -14.28
N PRO A 59 0.44 -8.42 -13.86
CA PRO A 59 -0.53 -7.75 -13.00
C PRO A 59 0.04 -7.51 -11.61
N ILE A 60 -0.23 -6.33 -11.06
CA ILE A 60 0.08 -5.96 -9.68
C ILE A 60 -1.22 -6.02 -8.89
N VAL A 61 -1.25 -6.80 -7.82
CA VAL A 61 -2.42 -6.92 -6.93
C VAL A 61 -1.98 -6.71 -5.50
N VAL A 62 -2.62 -5.74 -4.85
CA VAL A 62 -2.46 -5.43 -3.43
C VAL A 62 -3.74 -5.78 -2.73
N LEU A 63 -3.64 -6.49 -1.61
CA LEU A 63 -4.77 -6.85 -0.77
C LEU A 63 -4.51 -6.41 0.67
N VAL A 64 -5.48 -5.75 1.27
CA VAL A 64 -5.56 -5.53 2.71
C VAL A 64 -6.89 -6.10 3.16
N PRO A 65 -6.91 -7.26 3.85
CA PRO A 65 -8.14 -7.84 4.38
C PRO A 65 -8.83 -6.86 5.32
N GLU A 66 -10.12 -7.10 5.59
CA GLU A 66 -10.78 -6.42 6.70
C GLU A 66 -9.99 -6.73 7.98
N ASP A 67 -9.31 -5.71 8.48
CA ASP A 67 -8.54 -5.81 9.70
C ASP A 67 -9.01 -4.70 10.63
N ASN A 68 -9.63 -5.10 11.75
CA ASN A 68 -10.02 -4.19 12.82
C ASN A 68 -8.83 -3.88 13.76
N SER A 69 -7.63 -4.36 13.41
CA SER A 69 -6.38 -3.99 14.08
C SER A 69 -6.02 -2.53 13.79
N GLN A 70 -5.36 -1.91 14.77
CA GLN A 70 -4.74 -0.60 14.60
C GLN A 70 -3.54 -0.65 13.63
N ASP A 71 -3.08 -1.85 13.25
CA ASP A 71 -1.97 -2.07 12.33
C ASP A 71 -2.34 -2.99 11.16
N PRO A 72 -2.97 -2.44 10.10
CA PRO A 72 -3.47 -3.24 9.00
C PRO A 72 -2.34 -3.82 8.13
N GLN A 73 -2.46 -5.11 7.78
CA GLN A 73 -1.47 -5.84 6.99
C GLN A 73 -1.82 -5.81 5.49
N MET A 74 -0.87 -5.39 4.65
CA MET A 74 -0.99 -5.49 3.21
C MET A 74 -0.13 -6.60 2.62
N THR A 75 -0.65 -7.25 1.59
CA THR A 75 0.08 -8.19 0.75
C THR A 75 0.15 -7.64 -0.67
N ILE A 76 1.34 -7.66 -1.28
CA ILE A 76 1.55 -7.25 -2.68
C ILE A 76 2.02 -8.45 -3.48
N THR A 77 1.34 -8.69 -4.58
CA THR A 77 1.65 -9.73 -5.55
C THR A 77 1.88 -9.13 -6.93
N VAL A 78 2.85 -9.67 -7.67
CA VAL A 78 3.17 -9.28 -9.05
C VAL A 78 3.24 -10.53 -9.91
N GLY A 79 2.40 -10.61 -10.93
CA GLY A 79 2.33 -11.82 -11.78
C GLY A 79 1.89 -13.08 -11.03
N GLY A 80 1.25 -12.93 -9.87
CA GLY A 80 0.87 -14.04 -8.98
C GLY A 80 1.92 -14.42 -7.94
N GLU A 81 3.12 -13.82 -7.97
CA GLU A 81 4.15 -14.02 -6.96
C GLU A 81 4.04 -12.97 -5.85
N GLN A 82 4.03 -13.39 -4.58
CA GLN A 82 4.07 -12.47 -3.45
C GLN A 82 5.46 -11.86 -3.30
N ILE A 83 5.56 -10.55 -3.51
CA ILE A 83 6.81 -9.80 -3.40
C ILE A 83 6.95 -9.09 -2.04
N PHE A 84 5.83 -8.91 -1.34
CA PHE A 84 5.77 -8.19 -0.06
C PHE A 84 4.56 -8.63 0.76
N SER A 85 4.75 -8.69 2.08
CA SER A 85 3.69 -8.81 3.07
C SER A 85 4.14 -8.06 4.33
N GLY A 86 3.30 -7.19 4.85
CA GLY A 86 3.60 -6.45 6.08
C GLY A 86 2.65 -5.29 6.36
N SER A 87 2.92 -4.59 7.46
CA SER A 87 2.12 -3.44 7.91
C SER A 87 2.14 -2.29 6.90
N VAL A 88 0.96 -1.74 6.61
CA VAL A 88 0.81 -0.50 5.83
C VAL A 88 1.45 0.68 6.56
N LEU A 89 1.23 0.78 7.88
CA LEU A 89 1.78 1.86 8.70
C LEU A 89 3.30 1.83 8.74
N ALA A 90 3.91 0.65 8.81
CA ALA A 90 5.36 0.50 8.80
C ALA A 90 5.98 1.02 7.49
N VAL A 91 5.33 0.73 6.35
CA VAL A 91 5.78 1.23 5.04
C VAL A 91 5.66 2.75 4.94
N LEU A 92 4.52 3.31 5.34
CA LEU A 92 4.31 4.77 5.34
C LEU A 92 5.30 5.49 6.28
N ASN A 93 5.56 4.94 7.46
CA ASN A 93 6.54 5.48 8.40
C ASN A 93 7.96 5.42 7.85
N LYS A 94 8.31 4.37 7.10
CA LYS A 94 9.61 4.25 6.47
C LYS A 94 9.78 5.29 5.35
N ALA A 95 8.76 5.47 4.52
CA ALA A 95 8.75 6.49 3.46
C ALA A 95 8.87 7.91 4.03
N ALA A 96 8.12 8.23 5.09
CA ALA A 96 8.20 9.54 5.74
C ALA A 96 9.58 9.85 6.36
N GLN A 97 10.28 8.83 6.87
CA GLN A 97 11.64 8.99 7.42
C GLN A 97 12.72 9.09 6.34
N ALA A 98 12.47 8.59 5.12
CA ALA A 98 13.41 8.65 4.01
C ALA A 98 13.45 10.03 3.32
N ASP A 99 12.44 10.89 3.55
CA ASP A 99 12.34 12.25 3.02
C ASP A 99 12.95 13.32 3.96
N SER A 100 13.59 12.90 5.06
CA SER A 100 14.19 13.77 6.10
C SER A 100 15.70 13.96 5.95
#